data_AF-A0A9P8EKJ3-F1
#
_entry.id   AF-A0A9P8EKJ3-F1
#
_cell.length_a   1.000
_cell.length_b   1.000
_cell.length_c   1.000
_cell.angle_alpha   90.00
_cell.angle_beta   90.00
_cell.angle_gamma   90.00
#
_symmetry.space_group_name_H-M   'P 1'
#
loop_
_entity.id
_entity.type
_entity.pdbx_description
1 polymer ?
#
loop_
_entity_poly.entity_id
_entity_poly.type
_entity_poly.pdbx_seq_one_letter_code
_entity_poly.pdbx_strand_id
1 'polypeptide(L)'
;MPTLLALPTEILCQISEHVDGNDLITMRLVCNSLHHAASKPFGIFYLSHRHHVLTRKSIESLLEIVTHHSFGLYVKSITVRACYPLLLDETPHDYAANNLKQEFVRSHEFVQMMKCVFDNIRKHQNSVHIRIGYPHERPFFCWSQVTDDRPTLFKPSYNKALDRTLAAAVLANCHVRSLELSMHHYKFDVLHDALGQLLDPSQSPLRLTIRCVRKRIRELHHPYKIIYDQADKSLKLIGCDTYELSMAKEGSTIKLTLSFLLSQTTELVFENCHLCSIRTFLALQETLKENLTSIRMQRFRPCRSALRIAREHWSGVIRSLSELGGLKYFVIKDLCVPAWWHLLHLPDNTGKHEISGEDVADQLKDLAALVAVEPSDHLDSSLTNV
;
A
#
# COMPACT_ATOMS: atom_id res chain seq x y z
N MET A 1 35.16 -35.70 -21.44
CA MET A 1 33.81 -35.10 -21.42
C MET A 1 33.88 -33.82 -20.60
N PRO A 2 33.37 -32.67 -21.09
CA PRO A 2 33.19 -31.50 -20.24
C PRO A 2 32.14 -31.83 -19.18
N THR A 3 32.50 -31.71 -17.91
CA THR A 3 31.58 -31.85 -16.78
C THR A 3 30.99 -30.49 -16.46
N LEU A 4 29.73 -30.44 -15.99
CA LEU A 4 29.08 -29.20 -15.57
C LEU A 4 29.95 -28.39 -14.59
N LEU A 5 30.67 -29.08 -13.71
CA LEU A 5 31.57 -28.47 -12.72
C LEU A 5 32.87 -27.88 -13.31
N ALA A 6 33.18 -28.17 -14.58
CA ALA A 6 34.30 -27.56 -15.29
C ALA A 6 33.93 -26.20 -15.91
N LEU A 7 32.66 -25.78 -15.81
CA LEU A 7 32.24 -24.45 -16.25
C LEU A 7 32.79 -23.37 -15.31
N PRO A 8 33.11 -22.17 -15.83
CA PRO A 8 33.42 -21.01 -15.00
C PRO A 8 32.29 -20.68 -14.02
N THR A 9 32.65 -20.14 -12.85
CA THR A 9 31.70 -19.80 -11.79
C THR A 9 30.61 -18.84 -12.27
N GLU A 10 30.94 -17.93 -13.19
CA GLU A 10 30.00 -16.99 -13.79
C GLU A 10 28.87 -17.72 -14.53
N ILE A 11 29.20 -18.80 -15.25
CA ILE A 11 28.22 -19.60 -15.97
C ILE A 11 27.38 -20.42 -14.98
N LEU A 12 27.99 -20.96 -13.91
CA LEU A 12 27.26 -21.64 -12.85
C LEU A 12 26.28 -20.70 -12.13
N CYS A 13 26.66 -19.44 -11.90
CA CYS A 13 25.79 -18.40 -11.36
C CYS A 13 24.64 -18.05 -12.30
N GLN A 14 24.88 -17.96 -13.61
CA GLN A 14 23.80 -17.72 -14.58
C GLN A 14 22.82 -18.91 -14.65
N ILE A 15 23.34 -20.13 -14.57
CA ILE A 15 22.50 -21.34 -14.51
C ILE A 15 21.64 -21.29 -13.25
N SER A 16 22.22 -21.02 -12.08
CA SER A 16 21.47 -20.99 -10.81
C SER A 16 20.39 -19.90 -10.76
N GLU A 17 20.55 -18.79 -11.50
CA GLU A 17 19.51 -17.75 -11.62
C GLU A 17 18.25 -18.22 -12.36
N HIS A 18 18.31 -19.34 -13.10
CA HIS A 18 17.19 -19.94 -13.85
C HIS A 18 16.67 -21.24 -13.23
N VAL A 19 17.18 -21.63 -12.05
CA VAL A 19 16.77 -22.85 -11.35
C VAL A 19 15.57 -22.55 -10.43
N ASP A 20 14.60 -23.46 -10.42
CA ASP A 20 13.42 -23.36 -9.55
C ASP A 20 13.80 -23.45 -8.07
N GLY A 21 12.99 -22.85 -7.19
CA GLY A 21 13.27 -22.77 -5.76
C GLY A 21 13.65 -24.11 -5.11
N ASN A 22 12.86 -25.15 -5.37
CA ASN A 22 13.10 -26.47 -4.78
C ASN A 22 14.46 -27.06 -5.21
N ASP A 23 14.87 -26.80 -6.45
CA ASP A 23 16.13 -27.28 -7.01
C ASP A 23 17.32 -26.44 -6.54
N LEU A 24 17.11 -25.17 -6.15
CA LEU A 24 18.15 -24.36 -5.50
C LEU A 24 18.61 -24.96 -4.17
N ILE A 25 17.70 -25.60 -3.42
CA ILE A 25 18.07 -26.32 -2.19
C ILE A 25 18.99 -27.49 -2.56
N THR A 26 18.57 -28.33 -3.50
CA THR A 26 19.32 -29.50 -3.95
C THR A 26 20.69 -29.09 -4.49
N MET A 27 20.75 -28.08 -5.35
CA MET A 27 21.98 -27.55 -5.95
C MET A 27 22.98 -27.10 -4.88
N ARG A 28 22.51 -26.51 -3.78
CA ARG A 28 23.37 -26.09 -2.65
C ARG A 28 23.96 -27.24 -1.85
N LEU A 29 23.42 -28.45 -1.98
CA LEU A 29 23.86 -29.64 -1.26
C LEU A 29 24.82 -30.53 -2.08
N VAL A 30 24.94 -30.31 -3.40
CA VAL A 30 25.75 -31.18 -4.28
C VAL A 30 27.26 -31.00 -4.04
N CYS A 31 27.77 -29.77 -4.13
CA CYS A 31 29.19 -29.47 -3.94
C CYS A 31 29.42 -27.97 -3.68
N ASN A 32 30.64 -27.59 -3.27
CA ASN A 32 30.98 -26.21 -2.94
C ASN A 32 30.78 -25.22 -4.10
N SER A 33 31.13 -25.59 -5.33
CA SER A 33 30.96 -24.70 -6.50
C SER A 33 29.49 -24.37 -6.75
N LEU A 34 28.63 -25.39 -6.73
CA LEU A 34 27.18 -25.22 -6.89
C LEU A 34 26.55 -24.54 -5.68
N HIS A 35 27.06 -24.79 -4.46
CA HIS A 35 26.69 -24.05 -3.27
C HIS A 35 26.93 -22.55 -3.41
N HIS A 36 28.13 -22.15 -3.84
CA HIS A 36 28.44 -20.73 -4.04
C HIS A 36 27.57 -20.12 -5.14
N ALA A 37 27.42 -20.80 -6.28
CA ALA A 37 26.60 -20.32 -7.39
C ALA A 37 25.12 -20.16 -7.01
N ALA A 38 24.55 -21.09 -6.25
CA ALA A 38 23.14 -21.08 -5.87
C ALA A 38 22.83 -20.24 -4.62
N SER A 39 23.83 -19.81 -3.85
CA SER A 39 23.61 -19.11 -2.57
C SER A 39 22.87 -17.78 -2.73
N LYS A 40 23.19 -16.99 -3.77
CA LYS A 40 22.51 -15.71 -4.04
C LYS A 40 21.07 -15.91 -4.52
N PRO A 41 20.78 -16.71 -5.57
CA PRO A 41 19.40 -17.02 -5.96
C PRO A 41 18.57 -17.62 -4.82
N PHE A 42 19.16 -18.53 -4.04
CA PHE A 42 18.52 -19.10 -2.87
C PHE A 42 18.12 -18.03 -1.85
N GLY A 43 19.05 -17.12 -1.52
CA GLY A 43 18.80 -16.05 -0.57
C GLY A 43 17.69 -15.11 -1.06
N ILE A 44 17.72 -14.74 -2.33
CA ILE A 44 16.67 -13.90 -2.94
C ILE A 44 15.32 -14.61 -2.89
N PHE A 45 15.25 -15.88 -3.31
CA PHE A 45 13.99 -16.61 -3.41
C PHE A 45 13.36 -16.88 -2.03
N TYR A 46 14.15 -17.38 -1.07
CA TYR A 46 13.61 -17.85 0.22
C TYR A 46 13.65 -16.83 1.35
N LEU A 47 14.53 -15.83 1.28
CA LEU A 47 14.80 -14.94 2.42
C LEU A 47 14.37 -13.49 2.19
N SER A 48 14.12 -13.06 0.96
CA SER A 48 13.73 -11.66 0.67
C SER A 48 12.43 -11.22 1.32
N HIS A 49 11.45 -12.12 1.45
CA HIS A 49 10.15 -11.83 2.03
C HIS A 49 9.89 -12.75 3.20
N ARG A 50 9.99 -12.20 4.41
CA ARG A 50 9.85 -12.94 5.66
C ARG A 50 8.48 -12.71 6.27
N HIS A 51 7.76 -13.79 6.53
CA HIS A 51 6.45 -13.74 7.16
C HIS A 51 6.55 -14.32 8.56
N HIS A 52 6.17 -13.52 9.55
CA HIS A 52 6.27 -13.86 10.95
C HIS A 52 4.98 -13.52 11.68
N VAL A 53 4.75 -14.24 12.76
CA VAL A 53 3.64 -14.02 13.67
C VAL A 53 4.12 -13.56 15.02
N LEU A 54 3.17 -13.10 15.83
CA LEU A 54 3.42 -12.44 17.11
C LEU A 54 3.72 -13.45 18.24
N THR A 55 4.63 -14.39 18.00
CA THR A 55 5.12 -15.36 18.99
C THR A 55 6.62 -15.21 19.16
N ARG A 56 7.12 -15.49 20.38
CA ARG A 56 8.55 -15.47 20.68
C ARG A 56 9.34 -16.31 19.68
N LYS A 57 8.98 -17.59 19.52
CA LYS A 57 9.62 -18.53 18.59
C LYS A 57 9.68 -18.00 17.16
N SER A 58 8.60 -17.39 16.66
CA SER A 58 8.57 -16.83 15.30
C SER A 58 9.54 -15.65 15.17
N ILE A 59 9.64 -14.78 16.17
CA ILE A 59 10.56 -13.64 16.15
C ILE A 59 12.01 -14.08 16.39
N GLU A 60 12.27 -15.11 17.21
CA GLU A 60 13.59 -15.74 17.37
C GLU A 60 14.10 -16.28 16.02
N SER A 61 13.25 -17.01 15.28
CA SER A 61 13.62 -17.49 13.94
C SER A 61 13.92 -16.34 12.96
N LEU A 62 13.21 -15.22 13.04
CA LEU A 62 13.55 -14.03 12.26
C LEU A 62 14.92 -13.49 12.65
N LEU A 63 15.19 -13.39 13.95
CA LEU A 63 16.45 -12.90 14.50
C LEU A 63 17.64 -13.77 14.06
N GLU A 64 17.50 -15.09 14.08
CA GLU A 64 18.52 -16.03 13.58
C GLU A 64 18.86 -15.76 12.11
N ILE A 65 17.84 -15.60 11.27
CA ILE A 65 18.03 -15.34 9.83
C ILE A 65 18.76 -14.02 9.59
N VAL A 66 18.35 -12.93 10.26
CA VAL A 66 18.98 -11.61 10.04
C VAL A 66 20.37 -11.51 10.66
N THR A 67 20.67 -12.30 11.70
CA THR A 67 22.00 -12.35 12.32
C THR A 67 23.00 -13.12 11.46
N HIS A 68 22.53 -14.08 10.65
CA HIS A 68 23.39 -14.91 9.82
C HIS A 68 24.10 -14.10 8.72
N HIS A 69 25.42 -14.17 8.67
CA HIS A 69 26.27 -13.33 7.82
C HIS A 69 25.94 -13.42 6.31
N SER A 70 25.56 -14.60 5.82
CA SER A 70 25.23 -14.78 4.40
C SER A 70 23.74 -14.57 4.10
N PHE A 71 22.87 -14.64 5.09
CA PHE A 71 21.42 -14.72 4.88
C PHE A 71 20.71 -13.41 5.21
N GLY A 72 21.17 -12.72 6.25
CA GLY A 72 20.60 -11.43 6.65
C GLY A 72 20.68 -10.37 5.56
N LEU A 73 21.72 -10.43 4.71
CA LEU A 73 21.88 -9.59 3.52
C LEU A 73 20.70 -9.66 2.54
N TYR A 74 19.97 -10.77 2.52
CA TYR A 74 18.87 -10.96 1.58
C TYR A 74 17.51 -10.55 2.13
N VAL A 75 17.38 -10.27 3.43
CA VAL A 75 16.10 -9.91 4.04
C VAL A 75 15.72 -8.48 3.66
N LYS A 76 14.77 -8.34 2.75
CA LYS A 76 14.29 -7.04 2.25
C LYS A 76 12.92 -6.65 2.79
N SER A 77 12.10 -7.62 3.19
CA SER A 77 10.71 -7.40 3.58
C SER A 77 10.35 -8.25 4.79
N ILE A 78 9.71 -7.63 5.79
CA ILE A 78 9.13 -8.31 6.94
C ILE A 78 7.63 -8.06 6.97
N THR A 79 6.86 -9.14 6.93
CA THR A 79 5.43 -9.14 7.18
C THR A 79 5.15 -9.69 8.57
N VAL A 80 4.62 -8.86 9.46
CA VAL A 80 4.13 -9.27 10.77
C VAL A 80 2.61 -9.45 10.70
N ARG A 81 2.14 -10.67 10.93
CA ARG A 81 0.70 -10.94 11.02
C ARG A 81 0.19 -10.51 12.38
N ALA A 82 -0.68 -9.52 12.41
CA ALA A 82 -1.14 -8.92 13.64
C ALA A 82 -2.38 -9.62 14.21
N CYS A 83 -2.28 -10.93 14.44
CA CYS A 83 -3.35 -11.75 15.02
C CYS A 83 -2.83 -12.87 15.91
N TYR A 84 -3.67 -13.32 16.83
CA TYR A 84 -3.45 -14.51 17.66
C TYR A 84 -4.54 -15.54 17.35
N PRO A 85 -4.26 -16.84 17.38
CA PRO A 85 -5.29 -17.86 17.32
C PRO A 85 -6.07 -17.85 18.66
N LEU A 86 -7.37 -17.94 18.56
CA LEU A 86 -8.29 -18.26 19.64
C LEU A 86 -8.59 -19.74 19.48
N LEU A 87 -8.13 -20.56 20.43
CA LEU A 87 -8.56 -21.94 20.50
C LEU A 87 -9.99 -21.96 21.03
N LEU A 88 -10.87 -22.65 20.31
CA LEU A 88 -12.30 -22.73 20.61
C LEU A 88 -12.66 -23.75 21.68
N ASP A 89 -11.69 -24.51 22.21
CA ASP A 89 -11.95 -25.49 23.27
C ASP A 89 -11.08 -25.23 24.50
N GLU A 90 -11.76 -24.91 25.61
CA GLU A 90 -11.24 -25.00 26.96
C GLU A 90 -11.01 -26.48 27.30
N THR A 91 -9.89 -27.05 26.86
CA THR A 91 -9.36 -28.29 27.45
C THR A 91 -8.07 -28.00 28.20
N PRO A 92 -7.90 -28.44 29.47
CA PRO A 92 -6.83 -27.95 30.34
C PRO A 92 -5.41 -28.45 30.00
N HIS A 93 -5.19 -29.12 28.86
CA HIS A 93 -3.96 -29.89 28.64
C HIS A 93 -2.97 -29.38 27.60
N ASP A 94 -3.25 -28.30 26.87
CA ASP A 94 -2.24 -27.72 25.96
C ASP A 94 -1.44 -26.57 26.61
N TYR A 95 -0.38 -26.95 27.32
CA TYR A 95 0.64 -26.00 27.80
C TYR A 95 1.33 -25.22 26.66
N ALA A 96 1.26 -25.69 25.41
CA ALA A 96 1.79 -25.01 24.23
C ALA A 96 0.89 -23.86 23.74
N ALA A 97 -0.43 -23.98 23.93
CA ALA A 97 -1.42 -22.99 23.53
C ALA A 97 -1.43 -21.73 24.42
N ASN A 98 -1.10 -21.92 25.70
CA ASN A 98 -1.07 -20.85 26.70
C ASN A 98 0.07 -19.82 26.51
N ASN A 99 0.96 -20.02 25.53
CA ASN A 99 2.06 -19.09 25.21
C ASN A 99 1.77 -18.12 24.06
N LEU A 100 0.60 -18.20 23.40
CA LEU A 100 0.16 -17.26 22.35
C LEU A 100 -0.48 -15.98 22.93
N LYS A 101 -0.05 -15.58 24.13
CA LYS A 101 -0.64 -14.47 24.87
C LYS A 101 -0.22 -13.13 24.26
N GLN A 102 -1.17 -12.21 24.23
CA GLN A 102 -0.93 -10.78 23.98
C GLN A 102 0.18 -10.17 24.87
N GLU A 103 0.52 -10.86 25.96
CA GLU A 103 1.59 -10.51 26.89
C GLU A 103 2.95 -10.38 26.20
N PHE A 104 3.31 -11.26 25.25
CA PHE A 104 4.61 -11.16 24.57
C PHE A 104 4.72 -9.84 23.77
N VAL A 105 3.72 -9.50 22.95
CA VAL A 105 3.74 -8.24 22.19
C VAL A 105 3.66 -7.01 23.09
N ARG A 106 3.03 -7.15 24.26
CA ARG A 106 2.99 -6.10 25.28
C ARG A 106 4.31 -5.99 26.07
N SER A 107 5.15 -7.01 26.05
CA SER A 107 6.35 -7.03 26.86
C SER A 107 7.45 -6.16 26.23
N HIS A 108 8.36 -5.70 27.09
CA HIS A 108 9.57 -5.02 26.62
C HIS A 108 10.46 -5.94 25.78
N GLU A 109 10.37 -7.25 26.02
CA GLU A 109 11.13 -8.26 25.29
C GLU A 109 10.81 -8.26 23.79
N PHE A 110 9.55 -8.15 23.39
CA PHE A 110 9.20 -8.08 21.96
C PHE A 110 9.88 -6.88 21.26
N VAL A 111 9.84 -5.71 21.90
CA VAL A 111 10.50 -4.50 21.36
C VAL A 111 12.01 -4.69 21.27
N GLN A 112 12.63 -5.28 22.30
CA GLN A 112 14.07 -5.56 22.31
C GLN A 112 14.46 -6.54 21.21
N MET A 113 13.71 -7.63 21.03
CA MET A 113 13.95 -8.61 19.97
C MET A 113 13.80 -7.99 18.58
N MET A 114 12.71 -7.25 18.35
CA MET A 114 12.50 -6.57 17.07
C MET A 114 13.56 -5.50 16.82
N LYS A 115 14.02 -4.80 17.86
CA LYS A 115 15.14 -3.85 17.75
C LYS A 115 16.40 -4.58 17.30
N CYS A 116 16.74 -5.72 17.90
CA CYS A 116 17.86 -6.55 17.46
C CYS A 116 17.69 -7.03 16.01
N VAL A 117 16.48 -7.37 15.59
CA VAL A 117 16.19 -7.72 14.19
C VAL A 117 16.55 -6.56 13.27
N PHE A 118 16.04 -5.37 13.56
CA PHE A 118 16.28 -4.17 12.75
C PHE A 118 17.73 -3.67 12.82
N ASP A 119 18.40 -3.82 13.97
CA ASP A 119 19.83 -3.54 14.13
C ASP A 119 20.66 -4.40 13.17
N ASN A 120 20.35 -5.69 13.06
CA ASN A 120 21.05 -6.60 12.14
C ASN A 120 20.75 -6.28 10.68
N ILE A 121 19.50 -5.97 10.33
CA ILE A 121 19.14 -5.50 8.97
C ILE A 121 19.95 -4.25 8.60
N ARG A 122 20.04 -3.29 9.53
CA ARG A 122 20.85 -2.08 9.35
C ARG A 122 22.34 -2.38 9.21
N LYS A 123 22.90 -3.30 10.00
CA LYS A 123 24.31 -3.72 9.89
C LYS A 123 24.62 -4.29 8.50
N HIS A 124 23.65 -4.98 7.90
CA HIS A 124 23.70 -5.46 6.52
C HIS A 124 23.47 -4.37 5.47
N GLN A 125 23.33 -3.11 5.89
CA GLN A 125 23.02 -1.94 5.03
C GLN A 125 21.74 -2.11 4.22
N ASN A 126 20.81 -2.94 4.70
CA ASN A 126 19.55 -3.16 4.04
C ASN A 126 18.53 -2.10 4.46
N SER A 127 17.74 -1.66 3.49
CA SER A 127 16.45 -1.04 3.76
C SER A 127 15.39 -2.12 3.94
N VAL A 128 14.34 -1.83 4.71
CA VAL A 128 13.28 -2.80 4.98
C VAL A 128 11.91 -2.29 4.52
N HIS A 129 11.15 -3.19 3.88
CA HIS A 129 9.71 -3.05 3.74
C HIS A 129 9.03 -3.71 4.94
N ILE A 130 8.21 -2.96 5.67
CA ILE A 130 7.44 -3.48 6.79
C ILE A 130 5.98 -3.60 6.38
N ARG A 131 5.38 -4.76 6.59
CA ARG A 131 3.95 -4.99 6.38
C ARG A 131 3.31 -5.51 7.64
N ILE A 132 2.21 -4.87 8.06
CA ILE A 132 1.39 -5.33 9.18
C ILE A 132 0.04 -5.81 8.61
N GLY A 133 -0.15 -7.13 8.52
CA GLY A 133 -1.19 -7.76 7.69
C GLY A 133 -2.14 -8.75 8.38
N TYR A 134 -3.22 -9.12 7.68
CA TYR A 134 -4.25 -10.10 8.09
C TYR A 134 -3.87 -11.54 7.65
N PRO A 135 -4.30 -12.60 8.37
CA PRO A 135 -3.93 -13.99 8.08
C PRO A 135 -4.43 -14.66 6.76
N HIS A 136 -5.24 -14.01 5.91
CA HIS A 136 -5.94 -14.67 4.78
C HIS A 136 -5.10 -14.91 3.51
N GLU A 137 -3.87 -14.40 3.44
CA GLU A 137 -2.92 -14.79 2.38
C GLU A 137 -2.36 -16.20 2.73
N ARG A 138 -2.13 -17.14 1.79
CA ARG A 138 -1.80 -18.60 2.02
C ARG A 138 -0.31 -18.90 2.36
N PRO A 139 0.07 -20.20 2.60
CA PRO A 139 0.43 -20.78 3.90
C PRO A 139 1.87 -20.46 4.38
N PHE A 140 2.09 -20.52 5.70
CA PHE A 140 3.23 -19.88 6.38
C PHE A 140 4.13 -20.88 7.09
N PHE A 141 5.42 -20.53 7.12
CA PHE A 141 6.39 -21.12 8.03
C PHE A 141 5.84 -21.06 9.48
N CYS A 142 5.90 -22.18 10.18
CA CYS A 142 5.36 -22.43 11.53
C CYS A 142 3.83 -22.51 11.71
N TRP A 143 2.97 -22.07 10.78
CA TRP A 143 1.50 -22.21 10.99
C TRP A 143 0.96 -23.56 10.57
N SER A 144 1.49 -24.14 9.49
CA SER A 144 1.16 -25.52 9.12
C SER A 144 1.51 -26.54 10.22
N GLN A 145 2.35 -26.15 11.18
CA GLN A 145 2.70 -26.96 12.36
C GLN A 145 1.92 -26.58 13.62
N VAL A 146 1.21 -25.45 13.65
CA VAL A 146 0.51 -24.91 14.84
C VAL A 146 -1.01 -25.03 14.71
N THR A 147 -1.54 -25.03 13.49
CA THR A 147 -2.95 -25.30 13.24
C THR A 147 -3.07 -26.65 12.58
N ASP A 148 -3.33 -27.69 13.38
CA ASP A 148 -4.19 -28.77 12.90
C ASP A 148 -5.45 -28.13 12.29
N ASP A 149 -6.05 -28.77 11.29
CA ASP A 149 -7.18 -28.32 10.43
C ASP A 149 -8.46 -27.84 11.14
N ARG A 150 -8.41 -27.51 12.44
CA ARG A 150 -9.49 -26.90 13.20
C ARG A 150 -9.71 -25.44 12.78
N PRO A 151 -10.98 -24.99 12.71
CA PRO A 151 -11.31 -23.59 12.47
C PRO A 151 -10.80 -22.73 13.63
N THR A 152 -9.61 -22.15 13.45
CA THR A 152 -9.03 -21.22 14.42
C THR A 152 -9.66 -19.85 14.22
N LEU A 153 -10.42 -19.38 15.21
CA LEU A 153 -10.81 -17.97 15.26
C LEU A 153 -9.54 -17.13 15.50
N PHE A 154 -9.43 -15.93 14.92
CA PHE A 154 -8.26 -15.08 15.11
C PHE A 154 -8.62 -13.81 15.86
N LYS A 155 -7.90 -13.50 16.95
CA LYS A 155 -8.00 -12.23 17.67
C LYS A 155 -7.03 -11.20 17.08
N PRO A 156 -7.50 -10.07 16.54
CA PRO A 156 -6.65 -9.04 15.94
C PRO A 156 -5.84 -8.24 16.98
N SER A 157 -4.64 -7.79 16.60
CA SER A 157 -3.68 -7.06 17.45
C SER A 157 -2.91 -5.96 16.71
N TYR A 158 -3.51 -5.42 15.65
CA TYR A 158 -2.90 -4.47 14.72
C TYR A 158 -2.23 -3.27 15.37
N ASN A 159 -2.94 -2.53 16.23
CA ASN A 159 -2.39 -1.34 16.88
C ASN A 159 -1.09 -1.64 17.64
N LYS A 160 -1.08 -2.70 18.47
CA LYS A 160 0.11 -3.06 19.26
C LYS A 160 1.23 -3.58 18.39
N ALA A 161 0.91 -4.39 17.39
CA ALA A 161 1.90 -4.92 16.47
C ALA A 161 2.59 -3.80 15.68
N LEU A 162 1.80 -2.83 15.19
CA LEU A 162 2.29 -1.65 14.49
C LEU A 162 3.17 -0.80 15.41
N ASP A 163 2.59 -0.31 16.51
CA ASP A 163 3.26 0.55 17.49
C ASP A 163 4.61 -0.03 17.91
N ARG A 164 4.61 -1.27 18.40
CA ARG A 164 5.82 -1.91 18.93
C ARG A 164 6.85 -2.26 17.86
N THR A 165 6.41 -2.64 16.66
CA THR A 165 7.32 -2.92 15.54
C THR A 165 7.98 -1.63 15.04
N LEU A 166 7.21 -0.55 14.91
CA LEU A 166 7.75 0.72 14.44
C LEU A 166 8.64 1.38 15.49
N ALA A 167 8.24 1.36 16.77
CA ALA A 167 9.10 1.82 17.85
C ALA A 167 10.45 1.08 17.86
N ALA A 168 10.45 -0.23 17.64
CA ALA A 168 11.68 -1.01 17.51
C ALA A 168 12.54 -0.61 16.29
N ALA A 169 11.92 -0.32 15.14
CA ALA A 169 12.62 0.12 13.93
C ALA A 169 13.28 1.50 14.12
N VAL A 170 12.54 2.43 14.75
CA VAL A 170 13.04 3.78 15.09
C VAL A 170 14.19 3.68 16.10
N LEU A 171 14.05 2.89 17.17
CA LEU A 171 15.11 2.67 18.16
C LEU A 171 16.38 2.03 17.58
N ALA A 172 16.22 1.24 16.51
CA ALA A 172 17.34 0.64 15.78
C ALA A 172 17.95 1.60 14.73
N ASN A 173 17.37 2.79 14.52
CA ASN A 173 17.68 3.69 13.42
C ASN A 173 17.76 2.95 12.07
N CYS A 174 16.81 2.03 11.85
CA CYS A 174 16.76 1.19 10.67
C CYS A 174 16.05 1.92 9.54
N HIS A 175 16.61 1.86 8.33
CA HIS A 175 16.00 2.51 7.18
C HIS A 175 14.76 1.74 6.69
N VAL A 176 13.58 2.25 7.06
CA VAL A 176 12.29 1.74 6.59
C VAL A 176 11.95 2.40 5.25
N ARG A 177 12.19 1.70 4.13
CA ARG A 177 11.89 2.26 2.79
C ARG A 177 10.39 2.31 2.50
N SER A 178 9.62 1.41 3.10
CA SER A 178 8.16 1.36 2.86
C SER A 178 7.41 0.65 3.98
N LEU A 179 6.19 1.13 4.20
CA LEU A 179 5.27 0.62 5.21
C LEU A 179 3.94 0.26 4.54
N GLU A 180 3.47 -0.98 4.72
CA GLU A 180 2.17 -1.42 4.24
C GLU A 180 1.22 -1.81 5.39
N LEU A 181 0.04 -1.19 5.40
CA LEU A 181 -0.98 -1.30 6.45
C LEU A 181 -2.36 -1.68 5.89
N SER A 182 -3.20 -2.29 6.72
CA SER A 182 -4.63 -2.51 6.43
C SER A 182 -5.55 -1.60 7.25
N MET A 183 -6.22 -0.65 6.62
CA MET A 183 -6.85 0.51 7.27
C MET A 183 -7.85 0.23 8.39
N HIS A 184 -8.69 -0.81 8.25
CA HIS A 184 -9.81 -1.08 9.17
C HIS A 184 -9.41 -1.54 10.56
N HIS A 185 -8.11 -1.57 10.83
CA HIS A 185 -7.57 -2.18 12.02
C HIS A 185 -6.83 -1.21 12.96
N TYR A 186 -6.72 0.06 12.57
CA TYR A 186 -5.90 1.02 13.30
C TYR A 186 -6.71 2.17 13.92
N LYS A 187 -6.29 2.60 15.11
CA LYS A 187 -6.69 3.88 15.71
C LYS A 187 -5.76 4.98 15.19
N PHE A 188 -6.31 6.16 14.90
CA PHE A 188 -5.50 7.26 14.36
C PHE A 188 -4.35 7.66 15.27
N ASP A 189 -4.60 7.85 16.58
CA ASP A 189 -3.59 8.35 17.51
C ASP A 189 -2.30 7.51 17.47
N VAL A 190 -2.46 6.17 17.49
CA VAL A 190 -1.35 5.21 17.40
C VAL A 190 -0.64 5.28 16.05
N LEU A 191 -1.40 5.48 14.98
CA LEU A 191 -0.83 5.61 13.63
C LEU A 191 -0.11 6.96 13.46
N HIS A 192 -0.67 8.04 14.00
CA HIS A 192 -0.16 9.40 13.87
C HIS A 192 1.21 9.55 14.51
N ASP A 193 1.39 9.11 15.75
CA ASP A 193 2.69 9.21 16.45
C ASP A 193 3.77 8.43 15.70
N ALA A 194 3.43 7.24 15.21
CA ALA A 194 4.35 6.41 14.45
C ALA A 194 4.68 6.99 13.07
N LEU A 195 3.68 7.54 12.37
CA LEU A 195 3.88 8.21 11.08
C LEU A 195 4.69 9.50 11.24
N GLY A 196 4.47 10.28 12.30
CA GLY A 196 5.21 11.51 12.56
C GLY A 196 6.72 11.28 12.69
N GLN A 197 7.12 10.19 13.34
CA GLN A 197 8.55 9.82 13.45
C GLN A 197 9.14 9.29 12.15
N LEU A 198 8.39 8.48 11.40
CA LEU A 198 8.88 7.87 10.16
C LEU A 198 8.88 8.83 8.96
N LEU A 199 7.99 9.81 8.97
CA LEU A 199 7.88 10.85 7.95
C LEU A 199 8.63 12.13 8.33
N ASP A 200 9.45 12.08 9.38
CA ASP A 200 10.34 13.18 9.71
C ASP A 200 11.26 13.49 8.50
N PRO A 201 11.35 14.76 8.04
CA PRO A 201 12.18 15.13 6.89
C PRO A 201 13.68 14.83 7.06
N SER A 202 14.16 14.63 8.29
CA SER A 202 15.53 14.20 8.57
C SER A 202 15.79 12.73 8.27
N GLN A 203 14.74 11.93 8.10
CA GLN A 203 14.81 10.51 7.77
C GLN A 203 14.83 10.31 6.25
N SER A 204 15.24 9.10 5.84
CA SER A 204 15.14 8.72 4.43
C SER A 204 13.67 8.61 4.01
N PRO A 205 13.32 8.98 2.76
CA PRO A 205 11.93 8.99 2.31
C PRO A 205 11.23 7.65 2.47
N LEU A 206 10.02 7.70 3.06
CA LEU A 206 9.14 6.56 3.23
C LEU A 206 8.08 6.51 2.12
N ARG A 207 7.83 5.31 1.61
CA ARG A 207 6.62 4.99 0.85
C ARG A 207 5.58 4.27 1.72
N LEU A 208 4.48 4.95 2.03
CA LEU A 208 3.37 4.40 2.79
C LEU A 208 2.29 3.83 1.85
N THR A 209 1.82 2.62 2.11
CA THR A 209 0.70 1.99 1.40
C THR A 209 -0.36 1.53 2.39
N ILE A 210 -1.57 2.08 2.29
CA ILE A 210 -2.71 1.70 3.12
C ILE A 210 -3.71 0.97 2.23
N ARG A 211 -3.99 -0.29 2.56
CA ARG A 211 -5.02 -1.11 1.92
C ARG A 211 -6.34 -0.99 2.68
N CYS A 212 -7.38 -0.59 1.97
CA CYS A 212 -8.73 -0.46 2.52
C CYS A 212 -9.56 -1.66 2.07
N VAL A 213 -9.58 -2.72 2.87
CA VAL A 213 -10.33 -3.94 2.56
C VAL A 213 -11.80 -3.76 2.97
N ARG A 214 -12.68 -3.51 2.00
CA ARG A 214 -14.12 -3.34 2.29
C ARG A 214 -14.72 -4.60 2.91
N LYS A 215 -15.51 -4.42 3.98
CA LYS A 215 -16.27 -5.50 4.63
C LYS A 215 -17.49 -5.97 3.82
N ARG A 216 -17.91 -5.26 2.77
CA ARG A 216 -19.15 -5.55 2.01
C ARG A 216 -18.84 -6.11 0.62
N ILE A 217 -19.39 -7.30 0.37
CA ILE A 217 -19.33 -8.10 -0.87
C ILE A 217 -20.37 -7.56 -1.87
N ARG A 218 -20.23 -6.32 -2.33
CA ARG A 218 -20.88 -5.91 -3.58
C ARG A 218 -19.77 -5.82 -4.64
N GLU A 219 -19.91 -6.61 -5.70
CA GLU A 219 -18.93 -6.87 -6.76
C GLU A 219 -18.33 -5.60 -7.41
N LEU A 220 -18.98 -4.44 -7.22
CA LEU A 220 -18.62 -3.16 -7.83
C LEU A 220 -17.61 -2.31 -7.03
N HIS A 221 -17.07 -2.83 -5.92
CA HIS A 221 -16.25 -2.03 -5.01
C HIS A 221 -14.97 -2.77 -4.59
N HIS A 222 -13.93 -2.60 -5.40
CA HIS A 222 -12.61 -3.16 -5.16
C HIS A 222 -11.96 -2.54 -3.90
N PRO A 223 -11.07 -3.26 -3.19
CA PRO A 223 -10.29 -2.66 -2.12
C PRO A 223 -9.49 -1.48 -2.69
N TYR A 224 -9.69 -0.29 -2.13
CA TYR A 224 -8.95 0.88 -2.60
C TYR A 224 -7.65 1.03 -1.82
N LYS A 225 -6.62 1.51 -2.52
CA LYS A 225 -5.27 1.70 -1.97
C LYS A 225 -4.99 3.19 -1.86
N ILE A 226 -4.42 3.59 -0.73
CA ILE A 226 -3.86 4.93 -0.55
C ILE A 226 -2.36 4.73 -0.54
N ILE A 227 -1.64 5.38 -1.44
CA ILE A 227 -0.18 5.35 -1.51
C ILE A 227 0.32 6.76 -1.30
N TYR A 228 1.12 6.98 -0.27
CA TYR A 228 1.84 8.24 -0.08
C TYR A 228 3.33 7.99 -0.31
N ASP A 229 3.93 8.77 -1.20
CA ASP A 229 5.35 8.75 -1.47
C ASP A 229 5.98 10.05 -0.97
N GLN A 230 6.76 9.96 0.10
CA GLN A 230 7.35 11.13 0.74
C GLN A 230 8.41 11.80 -0.15
N ALA A 231 9.09 11.04 -1.01
CA ALA A 231 10.13 11.57 -1.91
C ALA A 231 9.51 12.55 -2.91
N ASP A 232 8.38 12.16 -3.50
CA ASP A 232 7.65 12.94 -4.50
C ASP A 232 6.61 13.88 -3.88
N LYS A 233 6.40 13.79 -2.55
CA LYS A 233 5.26 14.40 -1.84
C LYS A 233 3.95 14.14 -2.58
N SER A 234 3.77 12.89 -3.04
CA SER A 234 2.64 12.49 -3.86
C SER A 234 1.69 11.60 -3.07
N LEU A 235 0.39 11.85 -3.20
CA LEU A 235 -0.66 11.02 -2.62
C LEU A 235 -1.49 10.44 -3.75
N LYS A 236 -1.57 9.12 -3.81
CA LYS A 236 -2.31 8.38 -4.83
C LYS A 236 -3.45 7.60 -4.21
N LEU A 237 -4.67 7.91 -4.63
CA LEU A 237 -5.89 7.21 -4.28
C LEU A 237 -6.26 6.28 -5.45
N ILE A 238 -6.24 4.96 -5.22
CA ILE A 238 -6.47 3.96 -6.26
C ILE A 238 -7.75 3.18 -5.98
N GLY A 239 -8.71 3.20 -6.90
CA GLY A 239 -9.98 2.46 -6.76
C GLY A 239 -10.94 3.11 -5.75
N CYS A 240 -10.65 4.35 -5.34
CA CYS A 240 -11.39 5.00 -4.27
C CYS A 240 -12.74 5.51 -4.77
N ASP A 241 -13.79 5.16 -4.03
CA ASP A 241 -15.09 5.81 -4.14
C ASP A 241 -15.07 6.99 -3.19
N THR A 242 -14.93 8.20 -3.74
CA THR A 242 -14.82 9.40 -2.92
C THR A 242 -16.08 9.62 -2.08
N TYR A 243 -17.22 9.02 -2.45
CA TYR A 243 -18.42 9.03 -1.64
C TYR A 243 -18.15 8.46 -0.24
N GLU A 244 -17.45 7.33 -0.15
CA GLU A 244 -17.12 6.74 1.15
C GLU A 244 -16.17 7.59 1.98
N LEU A 245 -15.19 8.24 1.34
CA LEU A 245 -14.32 9.18 2.03
C LEU A 245 -15.12 10.38 2.55
N SER A 246 -16.02 10.94 1.75
CA SER A 246 -16.88 12.06 2.15
C SER A 246 -17.82 11.70 3.29
N MET A 247 -18.36 10.48 3.27
CA MET A 247 -19.30 9.97 4.28
C MET A 247 -18.62 9.40 5.52
N ALA A 248 -17.29 9.31 5.52
CA ALA A 248 -16.56 8.90 6.72
C ALA A 248 -16.83 9.89 7.86
N LYS A 249 -17.12 9.35 9.05
CA LYS A 249 -17.41 10.16 10.23
C LYS A 249 -16.27 11.13 10.50
N GLU A 250 -16.60 12.37 10.87
CA GLU A 250 -15.60 13.35 11.29
C GLU A 250 -14.79 12.81 12.48
N GLY A 251 -13.46 13.01 12.44
CA GLY A 251 -12.53 12.40 13.40
C GLY A 251 -12.31 10.88 13.25
N SER A 252 -12.82 10.23 12.19
CA SER A 252 -12.48 8.83 11.91
C SER A 252 -11.02 8.67 11.50
N THR A 253 -10.44 7.49 11.72
CA THR A 253 -9.03 7.21 11.40
C THR A 253 -8.68 7.53 9.95
N ILE A 254 -9.55 7.21 9.00
CA ILE A 254 -9.31 7.49 7.57
C ILE A 254 -9.27 8.99 7.28
N LYS A 255 -10.20 9.79 7.82
CA LYS A 255 -10.23 11.24 7.60
C LYS A 255 -9.01 11.92 8.20
N LEU A 256 -8.68 11.57 9.44
CA LEU A 256 -7.51 12.12 10.12
C LEU A 256 -6.20 11.73 9.41
N THR A 257 -6.09 10.48 8.94
CA THR A 257 -4.93 10.02 8.16
C THR A 257 -4.81 10.75 6.83
N LEU A 258 -5.91 10.91 6.10
CA LEU A 258 -5.90 11.65 4.84
C LEU A 258 -5.54 13.12 5.06
N SER A 259 -6.11 13.77 6.08
CA SER A 259 -5.79 15.16 6.42
C SER A 259 -4.30 15.34 6.73
N PHE A 260 -3.72 14.42 7.51
CA PHE A 260 -2.30 14.41 7.83
C PHE A 260 -1.40 14.18 6.61
N LEU A 261 -1.77 13.30 5.68
CA LEU A 261 -0.98 13.06 4.46
C LEU A 261 -1.14 14.21 3.45
N LEU A 262 -2.36 14.75 3.29
CA LEU A 262 -2.65 15.85 2.38
C LEU A 262 -1.96 17.15 2.78
N SER A 263 -1.73 17.40 4.08
CA SER A 263 -0.96 18.58 4.53
C SER A 263 0.48 18.60 4.05
N GLN A 264 1.02 17.45 3.67
CA GLN A 264 2.38 17.27 3.18
C GLN A 264 2.44 17.01 1.67
N THR A 265 1.28 16.94 1.01
CA THR A 265 1.15 16.53 -0.40
C THR A 265 1.22 17.73 -1.34
N THR A 266 1.95 17.58 -2.44
CA THR A 266 2.03 18.55 -3.55
C THR A 266 1.42 18.02 -4.85
N GLU A 267 1.38 16.70 -5.04
CA GLU A 267 0.70 16.03 -6.16
C GLU A 267 -0.36 15.04 -5.64
N LEU A 268 -1.61 15.20 -6.07
CA LEU A 268 -2.71 14.29 -5.77
C LEU A 268 -3.13 13.52 -7.03
N VAL A 269 -3.07 12.20 -6.95
CA VAL A 269 -3.40 11.31 -8.07
C VAL A 269 -4.62 10.47 -7.73
N PHE A 270 -5.69 10.61 -8.51
CA PHE A 270 -6.82 9.71 -8.52
C PHE A 270 -6.66 8.69 -9.64
N GLU A 271 -6.60 7.40 -9.30
CA GLU A 271 -6.50 6.31 -10.28
C GLU A 271 -7.66 5.33 -10.12
N ASN A 272 -8.38 4.99 -11.19
CA ASN A 272 -9.52 4.06 -11.09
C ASN A 272 -10.59 4.52 -10.08
N CYS A 273 -10.68 5.83 -9.83
CA CYS A 273 -11.64 6.41 -8.89
C CYS A 273 -12.96 6.78 -9.58
N HIS A 274 -13.96 7.07 -8.75
CA HIS A 274 -15.27 7.54 -9.18
C HIS A 274 -15.67 8.78 -8.37
N LEU A 275 -16.00 9.90 -9.03
CA LEU A 275 -16.43 11.16 -8.41
C LEU A 275 -17.89 11.44 -8.80
N CYS A 276 -18.86 10.86 -8.09
CA CYS A 276 -20.27 10.92 -8.52
C CYS A 276 -21.09 12.10 -7.98
N SER A 277 -20.49 13.10 -7.34
CA SER A 277 -21.24 14.23 -6.77
C SER A 277 -20.32 15.39 -6.40
N ILE A 278 -20.76 16.62 -6.67
CA ILE A 278 -20.11 17.84 -6.16
C ILE A 278 -20.05 17.83 -4.63
N ARG A 279 -21.12 17.41 -3.93
CA ARG A 279 -21.16 17.38 -2.44
C ARG A 279 -20.06 16.49 -1.88
N THR A 280 -19.85 15.35 -2.53
CA THR A 280 -18.79 14.41 -2.17
C THR A 280 -17.40 14.99 -2.41
N PHE A 281 -17.22 15.74 -3.51
CA PHE A 281 -15.96 16.39 -3.79
C PHE A 281 -15.68 17.55 -2.83
N LEU A 282 -16.68 18.38 -2.51
CA LEU A 282 -16.57 19.47 -1.52
C LEU A 282 -16.12 18.94 -0.15
N ALA A 283 -16.68 17.81 0.30
CA ALA A 283 -16.23 17.17 1.53
C ALA A 283 -14.77 16.67 1.48
N LEU A 284 -14.25 16.35 0.30
CA LEU A 284 -12.83 16.07 0.11
C LEU A 284 -12.00 17.36 0.04
N GLN A 285 -12.55 18.42 -0.58
CA GLN A 285 -11.93 19.75 -0.71
C GLN A 285 -11.60 20.36 0.65
N GLU A 286 -12.45 20.17 1.67
CA GLU A 286 -12.15 20.58 3.05
C GLU A 286 -10.83 19.98 3.59
N THR A 287 -10.42 18.83 3.04
CA THR A 287 -9.17 18.16 3.39
C THR A 287 -8.01 18.57 2.48
N LEU A 288 -8.29 19.13 1.30
CA LEU A 288 -7.26 19.63 0.39
C LEU A 288 -6.62 20.88 0.99
N LYS A 289 -5.31 21.01 0.81
CA LYS A 289 -4.50 22.10 1.37
C LYS A 289 -3.92 22.98 0.27
N GLU A 290 -3.60 24.21 0.63
CA GLU A 290 -3.04 25.23 -0.27
C GLU A 290 -1.72 24.81 -0.92
N ASN A 291 -1.00 23.87 -0.31
CA ASN A 291 0.27 23.33 -0.81
C ASN A 291 0.12 22.46 -2.07
N LEU A 292 -1.10 22.10 -2.45
CA LEU A 292 -1.37 21.22 -3.58
C LEU A 292 -1.16 21.96 -4.90
N THR A 293 -0.18 21.50 -5.69
CA THR A 293 0.20 22.14 -6.96
C THR A 293 -0.20 21.34 -8.19
N SER A 294 -0.48 20.05 -8.03
CA SER A 294 -0.81 19.16 -9.13
C SER A 294 -1.93 18.20 -8.76
N ILE A 295 -2.93 18.09 -9.64
CA ILE A 295 -4.00 17.09 -9.55
C ILE A 295 -4.03 16.29 -10.84
N ARG A 296 -3.99 14.97 -10.70
CA ARG A 296 -4.02 14.04 -11.82
C ARG A 296 -5.15 13.03 -11.64
N MET A 297 -5.96 12.84 -12.67
CA MET A 297 -7.01 11.84 -12.75
C MET A 297 -6.69 10.86 -13.87
N GLN A 298 -6.53 9.58 -13.55
CA GLN A 298 -6.14 8.52 -14.48
C GLN A 298 -7.12 7.35 -14.45
N ARG A 299 -7.43 6.75 -15.60
CA ARG A 299 -8.34 5.60 -15.66
C ARG A 299 -9.60 5.85 -14.86
N PHE A 300 -10.14 7.04 -15.06
CA PHE A 300 -11.09 7.61 -14.15
C PHE A 300 -12.49 7.57 -14.79
N ARG A 301 -13.54 7.36 -13.97
CA ARG A 301 -14.94 7.37 -14.44
C ARG A 301 -15.64 8.63 -13.90
N PRO A 302 -16.00 9.61 -14.77
CA PRO A 302 -16.63 10.86 -14.37
C PRO A 302 -17.91 10.70 -13.57
N CYS A 303 -18.91 9.98 -14.09
CA CYS A 303 -20.17 9.83 -13.38
C CYS A 303 -20.81 8.47 -13.65
N ARG A 304 -21.76 8.10 -12.79
CA ARG A 304 -22.70 6.99 -13.03
C ARG A 304 -24.09 7.50 -13.41
N SER A 305 -24.36 8.78 -13.17
CA SER A 305 -25.64 9.41 -13.47
C SER A 305 -25.78 9.71 -14.96
N ALA A 306 -27.02 9.97 -15.38
CA ALA A 306 -27.32 10.47 -16.72
C ALA A 306 -26.52 11.75 -17.05
N LEU A 307 -26.27 11.98 -18.34
CA LEU A 307 -25.35 13.01 -18.84
C LEU A 307 -25.61 14.40 -18.26
N ARG A 308 -26.88 14.82 -18.15
CA ARG A 308 -27.25 16.11 -17.55
C ARG A 308 -26.79 16.25 -16.09
N ILE A 309 -27.04 15.23 -15.27
CA ILE A 309 -26.61 15.21 -13.86
C ILE A 309 -25.08 15.15 -13.79
N ALA A 310 -24.45 14.41 -14.71
CA ALA A 310 -22.99 14.36 -14.80
C ALA A 310 -22.39 15.74 -15.10
N ARG A 311 -22.99 16.54 -16.00
CA ARG A 311 -22.58 17.92 -16.30
C ARG A 311 -22.66 18.83 -15.07
N GLU A 312 -23.78 18.80 -14.34
CA GLU A 312 -23.95 19.58 -13.11
C GLU A 312 -22.89 19.20 -12.06
N HIS A 313 -22.63 17.90 -11.87
CA HIS A 313 -21.58 17.45 -10.97
C HIS A 313 -20.19 17.89 -11.40
N TRP A 314 -19.84 17.73 -12.68
CA TRP A 314 -18.48 17.99 -13.16
C TRP A 314 -18.17 19.48 -13.31
N SER A 315 -19.11 20.28 -13.79
CA SER A 315 -18.99 21.74 -13.74
C SER A 315 -18.74 22.22 -12.30
N GLY A 316 -19.47 21.63 -11.33
CA GLY A 316 -19.24 21.85 -9.90
C GLY A 316 -17.84 21.47 -9.42
N VAL A 317 -17.40 20.25 -9.70
CA VAL A 317 -16.07 19.75 -9.31
C VAL A 317 -14.95 20.60 -9.91
N ILE A 318 -15.02 20.92 -11.20
CA ILE A 318 -14.00 21.72 -11.89
C ILE A 318 -13.99 23.16 -11.35
N ARG A 319 -15.16 23.75 -11.06
CA ARG A 319 -15.25 25.05 -10.41
C ARG A 319 -14.60 25.03 -9.03
N SER A 320 -14.90 24.02 -8.21
CA SER A 320 -14.25 23.84 -6.91
C SER A 320 -12.72 23.67 -7.02
N LEU A 321 -12.23 23.00 -8.06
CA LEU A 321 -10.79 22.90 -8.34
C LEU A 321 -10.16 24.25 -8.69
N SER A 322 -10.90 25.12 -9.38
CA SER A 322 -10.42 26.48 -9.72
C SER A 322 -10.21 27.39 -8.51
N GLU A 323 -10.83 27.05 -7.37
CA GLU A 323 -10.69 27.78 -6.10
C GLU A 323 -9.42 27.37 -5.33
N LEU A 324 -8.71 26.33 -5.79
CA LEU A 324 -7.44 25.90 -5.20
C LEU A 324 -6.31 26.80 -5.71
N GLY A 325 -6.05 27.91 -5.00
CA GLY A 325 -5.10 28.94 -5.43
C GLY A 325 -3.65 28.48 -5.67
N GLY A 326 -3.25 27.32 -5.15
CA GLY A 326 -1.92 26.73 -5.36
C GLY A 326 -1.78 25.85 -6.61
N LEU A 327 -2.88 25.54 -7.30
CA LEU A 327 -2.92 24.54 -8.37
C LEU A 327 -2.28 25.07 -9.65
N LYS A 328 -1.23 24.39 -10.13
CA LYS A 328 -0.46 24.73 -11.35
C LYS A 328 -0.61 23.70 -12.47
N TYR A 329 -1.10 22.51 -12.13
CA TYR A 329 -1.25 21.41 -13.07
C TYR A 329 -2.55 20.65 -12.79
N PHE A 330 -3.37 20.49 -13.82
CA PHE A 330 -4.55 19.63 -13.79
C PHE A 330 -4.53 18.72 -15.03
N VAL A 331 -4.59 17.41 -14.81
CA VAL A 331 -4.50 16.43 -15.89
C VAL A 331 -5.58 15.37 -15.74
N ILE A 332 -6.31 15.13 -16.83
CA ILE A 332 -7.19 13.96 -16.99
C ILE A 332 -6.58 13.06 -18.06
N LYS A 333 -6.46 11.77 -17.79
CA LYS A 333 -5.85 10.80 -18.70
C LYS A 333 -6.60 9.48 -18.72
N ASP A 334 -6.68 8.87 -19.90
CA ASP A 334 -7.13 7.48 -20.09
C ASP A 334 -8.49 7.21 -19.44
N LEU A 335 -9.56 7.97 -19.74
CA LEU A 335 -10.89 7.74 -19.15
C LEU A 335 -11.34 6.28 -19.31
N CYS A 336 -12.01 5.71 -18.30
CA CYS A 336 -12.47 4.31 -18.35
C CYS A 336 -13.44 4.03 -19.51
N VAL A 337 -14.22 5.04 -19.89
CA VAL A 337 -15.11 4.96 -21.06
C VAL A 337 -14.82 6.19 -21.91
N PRO A 338 -14.28 6.02 -23.13
CA PRO A 338 -13.89 7.14 -24.00
C PRO A 338 -15.03 8.15 -24.27
N ALA A 339 -16.27 7.68 -24.37
CA ALA A 339 -17.47 8.51 -24.55
C ALA A 339 -17.65 9.62 -23.51
N TRP A 340 -17.00 9.53 -22.34
CA TRP A 340 -17.04 10.60 -21.35
C TRP A 340 -16.21 11.82 -21.72
N TRP A 341 -15.38 11.79 -22.76
CA TRP A 341 -14.70 13.00 -23.23
C TRP A 341 -15.68 14.05 -23.76
N HIS A 342 -16.84 13.64 -24.28
CA HIS A 342 -17.94 14.56 -24.64
C HIS A 342 -18.48 15.38 -23.48
N LEU A 343 -18.31 14.90 -22.24
CA LEU A 343 -18.66 15.69 -21.05
C LEU A 343 -17.81 16.97 -20.97
N LEU A 344 -16.55 16.87 -21.41
CA LEU A 344 -15.57 17.95 -21.45
C LEU A 344 -15.52 18.64 -22.82
N HIS A 345 -16.48 18.36 -23.72
CA HIS A 345 -16.49 18.83 -25.12
C HIS A 345 -15.22 18.44 -25.89
N LEU A 346 -14.69 17.24 -25.61
CA LEU A 346 -13.52 16.68 -26.28
C LEU A 346 -13.88 15.43 -27.07
N PRO A 347 -13.19 15.12 -28.19
CA PRO A 347 -13.44 13.92 -28.98
C PRO A 347 -13.16 12.62 -28.22
N ASP A 348 -13.83 11.53 -28.59
CA ASP A 348 -13.69 10.21 -27.94
C ASP A 348 -12.29 9.61 -28.04
N ASN A 349 -11.52 9.96 -29.07
CA ASN A 349 -10.14 9.50 -29.22
C ASN A 349 -9.13 10.27 -28.35
N THR A 350 -9.59 11.20 -27.51
CA THR A 350 -8.74 11.95 -26.59
C THR A 350 -8.08 10.98 -25.60
N GLY A 351 -6.74 10.93 -25.58
CA GLY A 351 -6.01 10.14 -24.59
C GLY A 351 -5.74 10.90 -23.28
N LYS A 352 -5.63 12.23 -23.39
CA LYS A 352 -5.18 13.11 -22.31
C LYS A 352 -5.68 14.54 -22.54
N HIS A 353 -6.13 15.18 -21.46
CA HIS A 353 -6.38 16.61 -21.39
C HIS A 353 -5.57 17.20 -20.24
N GLU A 354 -4.86 18.29 -20.49
CA GLU A 354 -3.94 18.93 -19.55
C GLU A 354 -4.14 20.44 -19.57
N ILE A 355 -4.25 20.99 -18.37
CA ILE A 355 -4.28 22.42 -18.07
C ILE A 355 -3.07 22.70 -17.18
N SER A 356 -2.22 23.64 -17.59
CA SER A 356 -1.01 24.01 -16.86
C SER A 356 -0.67 25.48 -17.05
N GLY A 357 0.14 26.04 -16.14
CA GLY A 357 0.58 27.43 -16.18
C GLY A 357 0.13 28.25 -14.96
N GLU A 358 0.22 29.57 -15.07
CA GLU A 358 -0.17 30.51 -14.00
C GLU A 358 -1.69 30.76 -13.98
N ASP A 359 -2.36 30.63 -15.13
CA ASP A 359 -3.78 30.92 -15.31
C ASP A 359 -4.69 29.68 -15.14
N VAL A 360 -4.20 28.64 -14.45
CA VAL A 360 -4.92 27.36 -14.29
C VAL A 360 -6.29 27.54 -13.65
N ALA A 361 -6.40 28.45 -12.67
CA ALA A 361 -7.67 28.76 -12.04
C ALA A 361 -8.69 29.28 -13.07
N ASP A 362 -8.32 30.22 -13.93
CA ASP A 362 -9.24 30.80 -14.90
C ASP A 362 -9.57 29.82 -16.04
N GLN A 363 -8.58 29.06 -16.52
CA GLN A 363 -8.81 27.97 -17.47
C GLN A 363 -9.78 26.90 -16.92
N LEU A 364 -9.69 26.58 -15.63
CA LEU A 364 -10.65 25.68 -14.98
C LEU A 364 -12.04 26.31 -14.83
N LYS A 365 -12.16 27.62 -14.55
CA LYS A 365 -13.47 28.31 -14.53
C LYS A 365 -14.14 28.27 -15.90
N ASP A 366 -13.37 28.52 -16.96
CA ASP A 366 -13.87 28.47 -18.34
C ASP A 366 -14.30 27.05 -18.72
N LEU A 367 -13.49 26.04 -18.37
CA LEU A 367 -13.85 24.64 -18.57
C LEU A 367 -15.11 24.27 -17.77
N ALA A 368 -15.24 24.72 -16.51
CA ALA A 368 -16.43 24.48 -15.70
C ALA A 368 -17.69 25.09 -16.34
N ALA A 369 -17.57 26.29 -16.90
CA ALA A 369 -18.66 26.94 -17.64
C ALA A 369 -19.01 26.16 -18.91
N LEU A 370 -18.02 25.69 -19.66
CA LEU A 370 -18.22 24.88 -20.87
C LEU A 370 -18.92 23.55 -20.56
N VAL A 371 -18.47 22.84 -19.53
CA VAL A 371 -19.07 21.56 -19.09
C VAL A 371 -20.53 21.72 -18.65
N ALA A 372 -20.90 22.88 -18.11
CA ALA A 372 -22.28 23.15 -17.69
C ALA A 372 -23.28 23.26 -18.86
N VAL A 373 -22.80 23.53 -20.08
CA VAL A 373 -23.64 23.69 -21.28
C VAL A 373 -23.68 22.37 -22.06
N GLU A 374 -24.82 22.08 -22.70
CA GLU A 374 -24.90 20.95 -23.64
C GLU A 374 -24.06 21.25 -24.91
N PRO A 375 -23.40 20.25 -25.50
CA PRO A 375 -22.68 20.44 -26.75
C PRO A 375 -23.72 20.78 -27.80
N SER A 376 -23.56 21.90 -28.49
CA SER A 376 -24.38 22.20 -29.67
C SER A 376 -24.15 21.09 -30.69
N ASP A 377 -25.20 20.30 -30.95
CA ASP A 377 -25.18 19.09 -31.77
C ASP A 377 -24.45 19.30 -33.10
N HIS A 378 -23.31 18.63 -33.27
CA HIS A 378 -23.14 17.81 -34.47
C HIS A 378 -23.64 16.42 -34.11
N LEU A 379 -24.92 16.18 -34.43
CA LEU A 379 -25.54 14.86 -34.41
C LEU A 379 -24.68 13.90 -35.23
N ASP A 380 -24.04 12.94 -34.56
CA ASP A 380 -24.02 11.58 -35.08
C ASP A 380 -24.68 10.67 -34.05
N SER A 381 -25.84 10.19 -34.45
CA SER A 381 -26.78 9.38 -33.70
C SER A 381 -26.18 7.99 -33.43
N SER A 382 -25.55 7.76 -32.28
CA SER A 382 -25.28 6.39 -31.83
C SER A 382 -25.01 6.22 -30.33
N LEU A 383 -25.75 6.91 -29.46
CA LEU A 383 -25.74 6.60 -28.02
C LEU A 383 -27.15 6.67 -27.41
N THR A 384 -28.06 5.87 -27.97
CA THR A 384 -29.21 5.36 -27.22
C THR A 384 -29.09 3.84 -27.14
N ASN A 385 -29.03 3.34 -25.90
CA ASN A 385 -29.00 1.93 -25.45
C ASN A 385 -27.62 1.26 -25.38
N VAL A 386 -26.98 1.27 -24.20
CA VAL A 386 -26.66 0.10 -23.34
C VAL A 386 -26.51 0.56 -21.90
#